data_AF-A0A3S2UQ80-F1
#
_entry.id   AF-A0A3S2UQ80-F1
#
_cell.length_a   1.000
_cell.length_b   1.000
_cell.length_c   1.000
_cell.angle_alpha   90.00
_cell.angle_beta   90.00
_cell.angle_gamma   90.00
#
_symmetry.space_group_name_H-M   'P 1'
#
loop_
_entity.id
_entity.type
_entity.pdbx_description
1 polymer ?
#
loop_
_entity_poly.entity_id
_entity_poly.type
_entity_poly.pdbx_seq_one_letter_code
_entity_poly.pdbx_strand_id
1 'polypeptide(L)'
;MFDPVSVMFHCGGCHFCGEQGSLGFYLCNDQQTLIILCDECNTVYTAPEKIEQGIYSYLGSPPDYLIEGLDVSVVGGRDATRDEIKAAGWLHYIQGRLAYNGRRLWSTAAF
;
A
#
# COMPACT_ATOMS: atom_id res chain seq x y z
N MET A 1 -4.52 -23.45 -13.34
CA MET A 1 -3.45 -22.82 -12.54
C MET A 1 -4.17 -21.85 -11.63
N PHE A 2 -4.34 -22.18 -10.35
CA PHE A 2 -5.04 -21.31 -9.41
C PHE A 2 -4.12 -20.12 -9.14
N ASP A 3 -4.57 -18.91 -9.46
CA ASP A 3 -3.89 -17.70 -8.99
C ASP A 3 -3.71 -17.82 -7.47
N PRO A 4 -2.49 -17.66 -6.94
CA PRO A 4 -2.31 -17.64 -5.50
C PRO A 4 -3.11 -16.47 -4.95
N VAL A 5 -4.05 -16.77 -4.06
CA VAL A 5 -4.82 -15.75 -3.36
C VAL A 5 -3.84 -14.87 -2.59
N SER A 6 -3.70 -13.62 -3.00
CA SER A 6 -2.87 -12.64 -2.29
C SER A 6 -3.59 -12.19 -1.02
N VAL A 7 -2.82 -11.95 0.04
CA VAL A 7 -3.34 -11.49 1.33
C VAL A 7 -2.71 -10.15 1.67
N MET A 8 -3.55 -9.15 1.90
CA MET A 8 -3.18 -7.82 2.35
C MET A 8 -3.57 -7.64 3.82
N PHE A 9 -2.66 -7.16 4.65
CA PHE A 9 -3.03 -6.57 5.95
C PHE A 9 -3.49 -5.13 5.73
N HIS A 10 -4.59 -4.74 6.38
CA HIS A 10 -5.16 -3.39 6.22
C HIS A 10 -5.33 -2.69 7.57
N CYS A 11 -5.35 -1.35 7.51
CA CYS A 11 -5.51 -0.47 8.67
C CYS A 11 -6.80 0.36 8.66
N GLY A 12 -7.74 0.05 7.76
CA GLY A 12 -9.05 0.69 7.68
C GLY A 12 -9.46 0.98 6.24
N GLY A 13 -10.55 1.74 6.07
CA GLY A 13 -10.95 2.25 4.77
C GLY A 13 -10.28 3.59 4.45
N CYS A 14 -10.30 3.95 3.18
CA CYS A 14 -9.68 5.16 2.69
C CYS A 14 -10.68 6.34 2.73
N HIS A 15 -10.46 7.26 3.68
CA HIS A 15 -11.28 8.47 3.80
C HIS A 15 -11.20 9.38 2.55
N PHE A 16 -10.10 9.35 1.80
CA PHE A 16 -9.94 10.15 0.59
C PHE A 16 -10.95 9.78 -0.50
N CYS A 17 -11.21 8.48 -0.70
CA CYS A 17 -12.24 8.02 -1.63
C CYS A 17 -13.58 7.69 -0.96
N GLY A 18 -13.81 8.12 0.29
CA GLY A 18 -15.07 7.89 1.00
C GLY A 18 -15.33 6.43 1.35
N GLU A 19 -14.33 5.73 1.89
CA GLU A 19 -14.38 4.32 2.29
C GLU A 19 -14.57 3.30 1.14
N GLN A 20 -14.40 3.71 -0.11
CA GLN A 20 -14.54 2.81 -1.26
C GLN A 20 -13.40 1.79 -1.37
N GLY A 21 -12.20 2.17 -0.95
CA GLY A 21 -11.00 1.32 -0.93
C GLY A 21 -10.51 1.01 0.47
N SER A 22 -9.73 -0.06 0.59
CA SER A 22 -9.04 -0.46 1.81
C SER A 22 -7.59 0.05 1.81
N LEU A 23 -7.15 0.55 2.97
CA LEU A 23 -5.78 1.01 3.18
C LEU A 23 -4.89 -0.16 3.59
N GLY A 24 -4.04 -0.61 2.68
CA GLY A 24 -3.14 -1.74 2.86
C GLY A 24 -1.70 -1.36 3.16
N PHE A 25 -1.01 -2.17 3.97
CA PHE A 25 0.43 -2.03 4.18
C PHE A 25 1.21 -2.58 2.98
N TYR A 26 2.08 -1.75 2.40
CA TYR A 26 2.78 -2.07 1.17
C TYR A 26 4.27 -1.78 1.30
N LEU A 27 5.10 -2.74 0.94
CA LEU A 27 6.55 -2.64 0.90
C LEU A 27 6.98 -2.19 -0.50
N CYS A 28 7.68 -1.06 -0.58
CA CYS A 28 8.17 -0.47 -1.81
C CYS A 28 9.29 -1.31 -2.46
N ASN A 29 9.68 -0.90 -3.67
CA ASN A 29 10.65 -1.62 -4.49
C ASN A 29 12.04 -1.74 -3.86
N ASP A 30 12.41 -0.80 -2.98
CA ASP A 30 13.66 -0.81 -2.21
C ASP A 30 13.72 -1.90 -1.13
N GLN A 31 12.62 -2.62 -0.89
CA GLN A 31 12.47 -3.65 0.15
C GLN A 31 12.73 -3.13 1.57
N GLN A 32 12.63 -1.82 1.79
CA GLN A 32 12.91 -1.18 3.08
C GLN A 32 11.79 -0.22 3.48
N THR A 33 11.28 0.54 2.52
CA THR A 33 10.25 1.53 2.77
C THR A 33 8.88 0.90 2.83
N LEU A 34 8.25 1.02 3.99
CA LEU A 34 6.87 0.60 4.21
C LEU A 34 5.96 1.82 4.08
N ILE A 35 4.89 1.69 3.31
CA ILE A 35 3.84 2.69 3.17
C ILE A 35 2.46 2.08 3.41
N ILE A 36 1.46 2.93 3.39
CA ILE A 36 0.05 2.54 3.34
C ILE A 36 -0.53 3.04 2.02
N LEU A 37 -1.15 2.13 1.28
CA LEU A 37 -1.65 2.38 -0.08
C LEU A 37 -3.11 1.97 -0.16
N CYS A 38 -3.95 2.87 -0.68
CA CYS A 38 -5.32 2.53 -1.04
C CYS A 38 -5.34 1.62 -2.26
N ASP A 39 -6.08 0.52 -2.17
CA ASP A 39 -6.23 -0.45 -3.26
C ASP A 39 -7.11 0.05 -4.43
N GLU A 40 -7.87 1.12 -4.22
CA GLU A 40 -8.76 1.69 -5.24
C GLU A 40 -8.27 3.01 -5.85
N CYS A 41 -8.02 4.03 -5.02
CA CYS A 41 -7.73 5.38 -5.51
C CYS A 41 -6.23 5.72 -5.56
N ASN A 42 -5.35 4.78 -5.23
CA ASN A 42 -3.90 4.95 -5.21
C ASN A 42 -3.36 6.04 -4.25
N THR A 43 -4.17 6.51 -3.31
CA THR A 43 -3.70 7.42 -2.26
C THR A 43 -2.64 6.74 -1.40
N VAL A 44 -1.54 7.44 -1.15
CA VAL A 44 -0.42 6.96 -0.34
C VAL A 44 -0.35 7.72 0.98
N TYR A 45 -0.13 6.98 2.06
CA TYR A 45 0.28 7.53 3.35
C TYR A 45 1.62 6.94 3.72
N THR A 46 2.58 7.79 4.04
CA THR A 46 3.96 7.37 4.36
C THR A 46 4.11 6.92 5.82
N ALA A 47 3.09 7.12 6.64
CA ALA A 47 3.00 6.58 8.00
C ALA A 47 1.52 6.47 8.43
N PRO A 48 1.17 5.55 9.36
CA PRO A 48 -0.19 5.40 9.87
C PRO A 48 -0.76 6.68 10.49
N GLU A 49 0.05 7.44 11.24
CA GLU A 49 -0.38 8.66 11.93
C GLU A 49 -0.80 9.76 10.95
N LYS A 50 -0.31 9.70 9.71
CA LYS A 50 -0.68 10.65 8.66
C LYS A 50 -2.09 10.43 8.11
N ILE A 51 -2.66 9.24 8.29
CA ILE A 51 -4.05 8.94 7.90
C ILE A 51 -5.01 9.83 8.70
N GLU A 52 -4.86 9.86 10.02
CA GLU A 52 -5.69 10.66 10.93
C GLU A 52 -5.52 12.17 10.69
N GLN A 53 -4.32 12.58 10.30
CA GLN A 53 -4.02 13.97 9.97
C GLN A 53 -4.52 14.37 8.57
N GLY A 54 -4.99 13.42 7.75
CA GLY A 54 -5.36 13.65 6.36
C GLY A 54 -4.18 14.07 5.48
N ILE A 55 -2.96 13.72 5.86
CA ILE A 55 -1.73 14.06 5.13
C ILE A 55 -1.35 12.90 4.21
N TYR A 56 -1.65 13.03 2.94
CA TYR A 56 -1.32 12.02 1.93
C TYR A 56 -0.18 12.51 1.03
N SER A 57 0.52 11.53 0.45
CA SER A 57 1.48 11.72 -0.63
C SER A 57 0.85 11.30 -1.94
N TYR A 58 1.32 11.90 -3.03
CA TYR A 58 0.93 11.50 -4.38
C TYR A 58 1.93 10.52 -4.96
N LEU A 59 1.42 9.60 -5.78
CA LEU A 59 2.25 8.87 -6.73
C LEU A 59 2.48 9.76 -7.95
N GLY A 60 3.71 9.78 -8.42
CA GLY A 60 4.05 10.37 -9.70
C GLY A 60 3.42 9.61 -10.88
N SER A 61 3.74 10.08 -12.07
CA SER A 61 3.25 9.48 -13.30
C SER A 61 3.95 8.13 -13.62
N PRO A 62 3.35 7.30 -14.48
CA PRO A 62 4.02 6.14 -15.06
C PRO A 62 5.33 6.54 -15.78
N PRO A 63 6.32 5.62 -15.93
CA PRO A 63 6.25 4.20 -15.57
C PRO A 63 6.60 3.91 -14.11
N ASP A 64 7.23 4.85 -13.41
CA ASP A 64 7.91 4.56 -12.15
C ASP A 64 7.03 4.77 -10.91
N TYR A 65 5.95 5.56 -10.99
CA TYR A 65 5.04 5.81 -9.86
C TYR A 65 5.79 6.09 -8.53
N LEU A 66 6.70 7.07 -8.57
CA LEU A 66 7.49 7.48 -7.41
C LEU A 66 6.59 8.14 -6.37
N ILE A 67 6.85 7.86 -5.09
CA ILE A 67 6.19 8.51 -3.97
C ILE A 67 6.84 9.87 -3.76
N GLU A 68 6.03 10.93 -3.88
CA GLU A 68 6.49 12.29 -3.66
C GLU A 68 7.10 12.45 -2.26
N GLY A 69 8.32 12.98 -2.19
CA GLY A 69 9.06 13.21 -0.96
C GLY A 69 9.87 12.03 -0.42
N LEU A 70 9.80 10.84 -1.04
CA LEU A 70 10.58 9.67 -0.64
C LEU A 70 11.54 9.13 -1.71
N ASP A 71 11.40 9.56 -2.97
CA ASP A 71 12.20 9.07 -4.12
C ASP A 71 12.22 7.53 -4.24
N VAL A 72 11.11 6.89 -3.85
CA VAL A 72 10.92 5.43 -3.85
C VAL A 72 9.70 5.06 -4.69
N SER A 73 9.72 3.90 -5.34
CA SER A 73 8.65 3.45 -6.22
C SER A 73 7.77 2.37 -5.58
N VAL A 74 6.48 2.38 -5.92
CA VAL A 74 5.56 1.28 -5.61
C VAL A 74 5.62 0.14 -6.64
N VAL A 75 6.20 0.38 -7.83
CA VAL A 75 6.36 -0.60 -8.91
C VAL A 75 7.40 -1.63 -8.53
N GLY A 76 7.04 -2.92 -8.63
CA GLY A 76 7.90 -4.02 -8.15
C GLY A 76 7.91 -4.18 -6.62
N GLY A 77 7.13 -3.37 -5.90
CA GLY A 77 6.80 -3.61 -4.50
C GLY A 77 5.79 -4.75 -4.31
N ARG A 78 5.36 -4.95 -3.07
CA ARG A 78 4.37 -5.98 -2.72
C ARG A 78 3.64 -5.66 -1.42
N ASP A 79 2.60 -6.43 -1.12
CA ASP A 79 2.03 -6.46 0.22
C ASP A 79 3.08 -6.77 1.27
N ALA A 80 3.04 -6.00 2.35
CA ALA A 80 3.91 -6.21 3.49
C ALA A 80 3.44 -7.42 4.32
N THR A 81 4.40 -8.18 4.79
CA THR A 81 4.16 -9.26 5.74
C THR A 81 3.91 -8.71 7.14
N ARG A 82 3.31 -9.52 8.01
CA ARG A 82 3.10 -9.14 9.41
C ARG A 82 4.41 -8.83 10.14
N ASP A 83 5.49 -9.54 9.83
CA ASP A 83 6.79 -9.33 10.47
C ASP A 83 7.45 -8.02 10.05
N GLU A 84 7.27 -7.60 8.79
CA GLU A 84 7.74 -6.30 8.30
C GLU A 84 6.97 -5.14 8.94
N ILE A 85 5.64 -5.27 9.03
CA ILE A 85 4.78 -4.29 9.73
C ILE A 85 5.18 -4.21 11.22
N LYS A 86 5.50 -5.35 11.84
CA LYS A 86 6.00 -5.40 13.22
C LYS A 86 7.36 -4.72 13.36
N ALA A 87 8.29 -4.96 12.43
CA ALA A 87 9.62 -4.34 12.46
C ALA A 87 9.54 -2.81 12.33
N ALA A 88 8.56 -2.29 11.60
CA ALA A 88 8.26 -0.86 11.52
C ALA A 88 7.56 -0.29 12.77
N GLY A 89 7.19 -1.13 13.74
CA GLY A 89 6.45 -0.71 14.93
C GLY A 89 4.97 -0.41 14.67
N TRP A 90 4.39 -0.90 13.56
CA TRP A 90 3.03 -0.57 13.13
C TRP A 90 2.01 -1.68 13.38
N LEU A 91 2.39 -2.71 14.16
CA LEU A 91 1.56 -3.90 14.34
C LEU A 91 0.16 -3.59 14.93
N HIS A 92 0.04 -2.57 15.79
CA HIS A 92 -1.22 -2.15 16.41
C HIS A 92 -2.18 -1.43 15.45
N TYR A 93 -1.69 -0.99 14.28
CA TYR A 93 -2.54 -0.38 13.25
C TYR A 93 -3.22 -1.43 12.36
N ILE A 94 -2.87 -2.71 12.47
CA ILE A 94 -3.55 -3.77 11.70
C ILE A 94 -4.98 -3.95 12.24
N GLN A 95 -5.97 -3.70 11.39
CA GLN A 95 -7.38 -3.94 11.68
C GLN A 95 -7.89 -5.28 11.16
N GLY A 96 -7.24 -5.85 10.13
CA GLY A 96 -7.64 -7.14 9.56
C GLY A 96 -6.77 -7.59 8.39
N ARG A 97 -7.27 -8.62 7.69
CA ARG A 97 -6.65 -9.18 6.48
C ARG A 97 -7.70 -9.35 5.38
N LEU A 98 -7.34 -8.98 4.16
CA LEU A 98 -8.17 -9.12 2.97
C LEU A 98 -7.50 -10.06 1.98
N ALA A 99 -8.26 -11.06 1.52
CA ALA A 99 -7.86 -11.96 0.46
C ALA A 99 -8.39 -11.42 -0.87
N TYR A 100 -7.53 -11.30 -1.87
CA TYR A 100 -7.93 -10.80 -3.19
C TYR A 100 -7.19 -11.53 -4.31
N ASN A 101 -7.87 -11.67 -5.44
CA ASN A 101 -7.25 -12.19 -6.67
C ASN A 101 -6.38 -11.07 -7.23
N GLY A 102 -5.06 -11.27 -7.23
CA GLY A 102 -4.03 -10.23 -7.33
C GLY A 102 -4.03 -9.37 -8.60
N ARG A 103 -4.99 -8.45 -8.75
CA ARG A 103 -4.88 -7.32 -9.68
C ARG A 103 -4.70 -6.02 -8.90
N ARG A 104 -3.48 -5.78 -8.43
CA ARG A 104 -3.03 -4.40 -8.21
C ARG A 104 -2.52 -3.87 -9.54
N LEU A 105 -3.09 -2.75 -10.00
CA LEU A 105 -2.86 -2.17 -11.33
C LEU A 105 -1.38 -1.84 -11.64
N TRP A 106 -0.52 -1.80 -10.63
CA TRP A 106 0.92 -1.57 -10.73
C TRP A 106 1.79 -2.84 -10.78
N SER A 107 1.20 -4.03 -10.62
CA SER A 107 1.92 -5.32 -10.69
C SER A 107 2.13 -5.83 -12.13
N THR A 108 1.54 -5.17 -13.12
CA THR A 108 1.72 -5.48 -14.54
C THR A 108 2.01 -4.20 -15.32
N ALA A 109 3.23 -3.69 -15.18
CA ALA A 109 3.85 -2.95 -16.27
C ALA A 109 4.09 -3.95 -17.43
N ALA A 110 3.06 -4.19 -18.22
CA ALA A 110 3.13 -4.86 -19.50
C ALA A 110 2.15 -4.18 -20.45
N PHE A 111 2.60 -3.09 -21.06
CA PHE A 111 2.22 -2.69 -22.42
C PHE A 111 3.46 -2.16 -23.11
#